data_AF-A0A6L8IS37-F1
#
_entry.id   AF-A0A6L8IS37-F1
#
_cell.length_a   1.000
_cell.length_b   1.000
_cell.length_c   1.000
_cell.angle_alpha   90.00
_cell.angle_beta   90.00
_cell.angle_gamma   90.00
#
_symmetry.space_group_name_H-M   'P 1'
#
loop_
_entity.id
_entity.type
_entity.pdbx_description
1 polymer ?
#
loop_
_entity_poly.entity_id
_entity_poly.type
_entity_poly.pdbx_seq_one_letter_code
_entity_poly.pdbx_strand_id
1 'polypeptide(L)'
;MANEQYAAGLGSFLTALGAVMEGVDAAQQRLDRIAATRFSPFRYFKENENIISGIFADLLRPNGSHGQGRTFLDLFLQEMDRDRAEGACYRKGSDYVSATRCVVETEHVIDQNRRIDLVLRFGEVGDRWIGIENKPWAREQEDQLKDYAAYVQARDEDAAILYLSGDGSPAKTMPPDDRARYGVVPYRESAKGPSVEHWVRSCMQRCEAEKVRWFLSDMLTYIRETFRVREWVGENGDE
;
A
#
# COMPACT_ATOMS: atom_id res chain seq x y z
N MET A 1 39.41 -14.31 41.82
CA MET A 1 40.27 -14.47 40.62
C MET A 1 39.48 -14.67 39.33
N ALA A 2 38.91 -15.85 39.00
CA ALA A 2 38.20 -16.02 37.72
C ALA A 2 36.99 -15.06 37.56
N ASN A 3 36.17 -14.92 38.61
CA ASN A 3 34.98 -14.06 38.59
C ASN A 3 35.30 -12.55 38.45
N GLU A 4 36.45 -12.11 38.97
CA GLU A 4 36.92 -10.72 38.83
C GLU A 4 37.49 -10.46 37.44
N GLN A 5 38.17 -11.43 36.83
CA GLN A 5 38.62 -11.35 35.44
C GLN A 5 37.45 -11.28 34.45
N TYR A 6 36.38 -12.06 34.67
CA TYR A 6 35.16 -11.98 33.87
C TYR A 6 34.46 -10.63 34.02
N ALA A 7 34.34 -10.11 35.25
CA ALA A 7 33.75 -8.80 35.49
C ALA A 7 34.55 -7.67 34.82
N ALA A 8 35.88 -7.71 34.90
CA ALA A 8 36.76 -6.74 34.23
C ALA A 8 36.68 -6.84 32.70
N GLY A 9 36.61 -8.05 32.15
CA GLY A 9 36.43 -8.29 30.72
C GLY A 9 35.09 -7.76 30.20
N LEU A 10 34.00 -7.98 30.93
CA LEU A 10 32.67 -7.46 30.60
C LEU A 10 32.63 -5.93 30.66
N GLY A 11 33.24 -5.31 31.68
CA GLY A 11 33.31 -3.85 31.81
C GLY A 11 34.09 -3.20 30.66
N SER A 12 35.21 -3.79 30.25
CA SER A 12 36.00 -3.32 29.11
C SER A 12 35.21 -3.44 27.79
N PHE A 13 34.54 -4.58 27.58
CA PHE A 13 33.69 -4.80 26.41
C PHE A 13 32.54 -3.78 26.32
N LEU A 14 31.80 -3.58 27.42
CA LEU A 14 30.69 -2.61 27.46
C LEU A 14 31.16 -1.17 27.22
N THR A 15 32.34 -0.81 27.73
CA THR A 15 32.94 0.51 27.47
C THR A 15 33.29 0.69 25.99
N ALA A 16 33.93 -0.31 25.38
CA ALA A 16 34.27 -0.28 23.96
C ALA A 16 33.01 -0.25 23.08
N LEU A 17 31.98 -1.04 23.43
CA LEU A 17 30.69 -1.01 22.75
C LEU A 17 30.04 0.38 22.85
N GLY A 18 30.05 1.00 24.03
CA GLY A 18 29.55 2.37 24.23
C GLY A 18 30.24 3.38 23.31
N ALA A 19 31.57 3.36 23.25
CA ALA A 19 32.33 4.26 22.37
C ALA A 19 32.03 4.03 20.87
N VAL A 20 31.83 2.76 20.46
CA VAL A 20 31.41 2.44 19.08
C VAL A 20 30.01 2.97 18.81
N MET A 21 29.05 2.78 19.72
CA MET A 21 27.69 3.29 19.58
C MET A 21 27.66 4.82 19.48
N GLU A 22 28.42 5.52 20.32
CA GLU A 22 28.57 6.99 20.25
C GLU A 22 29.15 7.45 18.91
N GLY A 23 30.17 6.73 18.41
CA GLY A 23 30.76 7.00 17.10
C GLY A 23 29.76 6.83 15.95
N VAL A 24 28.97 5.76 15.98
CA VAL A 24 27.89 5.49 15.01
C VAL A 24 26.82 6.59 15.07
N ASP A 25 26.36 6.96 16.26
CA ASP A 25 25.35 8.01 16.44
C ASP A 25 25.86 9.38 15.96
N ALA A 26 27.12 9.73 16.24
CA ALA A 26 27.71 10.98 15.77
C ALA A 26 27.83 11.02 14.24
N ALA A 27 28.19 9.89 13.61
CA ALA A 27 28.21 9.78 12.16
C ALA A 27 26.81 9.91 11.56
N GLN A 28 25.82 9.25 12.16
CA GLN A 28 24.42 9.31 11.75
C GLN A 28 23.86 10.73 11.84
N GLN A 29 24.13 11.44 12.95
CA GLN A 29 23.72 12.84 13.13
C GLN A 29 24.32 13.76 12.06
N ARG A 30 25.56 13.52 11.60
CA ARG A 30 26.18 14.30 10.53
C ARG A 30 25.47 14.11 9.20
N LEU A 31 25.10 12.87 8.87
CA LEU A 31 24.33 12.55 7.66
C LEU A 31 22.92 13.15 7.73
N ASP A 32 22.26 13.04 8.88
CA ASP A 32 20.89 13.56 9.08
C ASP A 32 20.78 15.07 8.90
N ARG A 33 21.84 15.83 9.16
CA ARG A 33 21.84 17.29 8.92
C ARG A 33 21.59 17.66 7.45
N ILE A 34 21.91 16.76 6.52
CA ILE A 34 21.78 17.01 5.08
C ILE A 34 20.61 16.19 4.51
N ALA A 35 20.52 14.92 4.88
CA ALA A 35 19.60 13.97 4.25
C ALA A 35 18.37 13.64 5.11
N ALA A 36 18.32 14.08 6.37
CA ALA A 36 17.21 13.82 7.29
C ALA A 36 16.74 12.36 7.32
N THR A 37 17.67 11.39 7.29
CA THR A 37 17.36 9.98 6.98
C THR A 37 16.43 9.27 7.98
N ARG A 38 16.21 9.86 9.16
CA ARG A 38 15.28 9.36 10.19
C ARG A 38 13.95 10.12 10.26
N PHE A 39 13.82 11.20 9.50
CA PHE A 39 12.59 11.99 9.41
C PHE A 39 11.69 11.39 8.35
N SER A 40 10.43 11.17 8.70
CA SER A 40 9.39 10.80 7.75
C SER A 40 8.04 11.24 8.32
N PRO A 41 7.19 11.95 7.55
CA PRO A 41 5.85 12.31 7.99
C PRO A 41 4.99 11.11 8.39
N PHE A 42 5.23 9.95 7.79
CA PHE A 42 4.46 8.72 8.04
C PHE A 42 4.55 8.22 9.48
N ARG A 43 5.63 8.56 10.21
CA ARG A 43 5.79 8.22 11.63
C ARG A 43 4.73 8.84 12.53
N TYR A 44 4.10 9.92 12.08
CA TYR A 44 3.08 10.65 12.85
C TYR A 44 1.64 10.19 12.55
N PHE A 45 1.44 9.33 11.55
CA PHE A 45 0.09 8.92 11.12
C PHE A 45 -0.52 7.80 11.99
N LYS A 46 0.21 7.26 12.98
CA LYS A 46 -0.28 6.33 14.02
C LYS A 46 -1.27 5.25 13.50
N GLU A 47 -0.81 4.39 12.59
CA GLU A 47 -1.60 3.26 12.06
C GLU A 47 -3.05 3.64 11.67
N ASN A 48 -3.21 4.83 11.07
CA ASN A 48 -4.52 5.35 10.71
C ASN A 48 -4.83 5.06 9.23
N GLU A 49 -5.71 4.09 9.00
CA GLU A 49 -6.08 3.62 7.66
C GLU A 49 -6.66 4.76 6.82
N ASN A 50 -7.48 5.62 7.43
CA ASN A 50 -8.14 6.73 6.75
C ASN A 50 -7.15 7.78 6.24
N ILE A 51 -6.05 8.02 6.98
CA ILE A 51 -4.99 8.94 6.52
C ILE A 51 -4.32 8.37 5.28
N ILE A 52 -3.98 7.07 5.28
CA ILE A 52 -3.36 6.42 4.13
C ILE A 52 -4.32 6.39 2.93
N SER A 53 -5.60 6.08 3.15
CA SER A 53 -6.64 6.14 2.12
C SER A 53 -6.79 7.56 1.54
N GLY A 54 -6.73 8.60 2.37
CA GLY A 54 -6.72 9.99 1.91
C GLY A 54 -5.50 10.34 1.06
N ILE A 55 -4.31 9.84 1.42
CA ILE A 55 -3.08 10.00 0.61
C ILE A 55 -3.24 9.30 -0.74
N PHE A 56 -3.71 8.04 -0.75
CA PHE A 56 -3.96 7.31 -2.00
C PHE A 56 -5.00 8.02 -2.87
N ALA A 57 -6.06 8.55 -2.28
CA ALA A 57 -7.05 9.31 -3.02
C ALA A 57 -6.45 10.57 -3.68
N ASP A 58 -5.60 11.32 -2.99
CA ASP A 58 -4.93 12.48 -3.61
C ASP A 58 -3.99 12.05 -4.74
N LEU A 59 -3.22 10.97 -4.56
CA LEU A 59 -2.33 10.43 -5.61
C LEU A 59 -3.08 9.89 -6.82
N LEU A 60 -4.28 9.32 -6.63
CA LEU A 60 -5.10 8.74 -7.71
C LEU A 60 -5.93 9.79 -8.44
N ARG A 61 -6.10 11.00 -7.91
CA ARG A 61 -6.85 12.07 -8.56
C ARG A 61 -6.03 12.68 -9.70
N PRO A 62 -6.51 12.67 -10.96
CA PRO A 62 -5.79 13.31 -12.06
C PRO A 62 -5.53 14.81 -11.85
N ASN A 63 -6.38 15.48 -11.07
CA ASN A 63 -6.29 16.88 -10.68
C ASN A 63 -5.94 17.04 -9.19
N GLY A 64 -5.29 16.04 -8.59
CA GLY A 64 -4.82 16.07 -7.20
C GLY A 64 -3.71 17.09 -6.96
N SER A 65 -3.42 17.33 -5.68
CA SER A 65 -2.48 18.39 -5.28
C SER A 65 -1.03 18.13 -5.73
N HIS A 66 -0.71 16.88 -6.07
CA HIS A 66 0.59 16.46 -6.60
C HIS A 66 0.90 16.99 -8.02
N GLY A 67 -0.12 17.40 -8.78
CA GLY A 67 0.06 18.06 -10.09
C GLY A 67 0.69 17.18 -11.19
N GLN A 68 0.65 15.85 -11.05
CA GLN A 68 1.23 14.90 -12.04
C GLN A 68 0.21 14.42 -13.08
N GLY A 69 -0.92 15.12 -13.23
CA GLY A 69 -1.99 14.70 -14.13
C GLY A 69 -2.46 13.27 -13.82
N ARG A 70 -2.75 12.50 -14.87
CA ARG A 70 -3.16 11.09 -14.76
C ARG A 70 -2.03 10.12 -14.45
N THR A 71 -0.77 10.53 -14.43
CA THR A 71 0.38 9.60 -14.41
C THR A 71 0.29 8.58 -13.29
N PHE A 72 -0.07 8.97 -12.07
CA PHE A 72 -0.16 8.06 -10.93
C PHE A 72 -1.36 7.11 -10.99
N LEU A 73 -2.50 7.60 -11.48
CA LEU A 73 -3.69 6.77 -11.75
C LEU A 73 -3.42 5.74 -12.83
N ASP A 74 -2.81 6.15 -13.95
CA ASP A 74 -2.52 5.24 -15.07
C ASP A 74 -1.51 4.16 -14.65
N LEU A 75 -0.51 4.52 -13.83
CA LEU A 75 0.41 3.55 -13.23
C LEU A 75 -0.28 2.62 -12.24
N PHE A 76 -1.28 3.10 -11.48
CA PHE A 76 -2.07 2.26 -10.59
C PHE A 76 -2.83 1.19 -11.38
N LEU A 77 -3.55 1.60 -12.41
CA LEU A 77 -4.31 0.69 -13.28
C LEU A 77 -3.40 -0.32 -13.97
N GLN A 78 -2.26 0.12 -14.50
CA GLN A 78 -1.25 -0.78 -15.06
C GLN A 78 -0.67 -1.76 -14.04
N GLU A 79 -0.47 -1.32 -12.79
CA GLU A 79 0.01 -2.19 -11.72
C GLU A 79 -1.00 -3.29 -11.44
N MET A 80 -2.27 -2.93 -11.34
CA MET A 80 -3.35 -3.87 -11.10
C MET A 80 -3.39 -4.94 -12.21
N ASP A 81 -3.19 -4.55 -13.47
CA ASP A 81 -3.13 -5.45 -14.64
C ASP A 81 -1.94 -6.42 -14.64
N ARG A 82 -0.98 -6.31 -13.71
CA ARG A 82 0.20 -7.21 -13.66
C ARG A 82 -0.12 -8.62 -13.20
N ASP A 83 -1.27 -8.86 -12.58
CA ASP A 83 -1.72 -10.23 -12.32
C ASP A 83 -2.17 -10.89 -13.63
N ARG A 84 -1.31 -11.75 -14.17
CA ARG A 84 -1.54 -12.46 -15.43
C ARG A 84 -2.33 -13.76 -15.28
N ALA A 85 -2.82 -14.08 -14.08
CA ALA A 85 -3.72 -15.21 -13.90
C ALA A 85 -4.97 -15.02 -14.78
N GLU A 86 -5.37 -16.07 -15.53
CA GLU A 86 -6.59 -16.02 -16.33
C GLU A 86 -7.80 -15.74 -15.44
N GLY A 87 -8.64 -14.77 -15.85
CA GLY A 87 -9.86 -14.42 -15.12
C GLY A 87 -9.69 -13.41 -13.99
N ALA A 88 -8.50 -12.82 -13.80
CA ALA A 88 -8.32 -11.78 -12.79
C ALA A 88 -9.09 -10.49 -13.15
N CYS A 89 -9.74 -9.89 -12.14
CA CYS A 89 -10.59 -8.68 -12.22
C CYS A 89 -9.87 -7.49 -12.86
N TYR A 90 -8.54 -7.56 -12.82
CA TYR A 90 -7.62 -6.60 -13.37
C TYR A 90 -7.58 -6.58 -14.90
N ARG A 91 -8.12 -7.56 -15.63
CA ARG A 91 -7.98 -7.62 -17.11
C ARG A 91 -8.63 -6.46 -17.88
N LYS A 92 -9.35 -5.57 -17.22
CA LYS A 92 -10.03 -4.41 -17.83
C LYS A 92 -9.30 -3.08 -17.61
N GLY A 93 -8.12 -3.02 -16.97
CA GLY A 93 -7.32 -1.79 -16.83
C GLY A 93 -7.16 -1.00 -18.14
N SER A 94 -6.98 -1.73 -19.25
CA SER A 94 -6.94 -1.17 -20.60
C SER A 94 -8.26 -0.61 -21.14
N ASP A 95 -9.43 -0.98 -20.61
CA ASP A 95 -10.73 -0.39 -20.96
C ASP A 95 -10.94 0.98 -20.28
N TYR A 96 -10.21 1.27 -19.20
CA TYR A 96 -10.21 2.56 -18.50
C TYR A 96 -9.37 3.65 -19.20
N VAL A 97 -9.18 3.51 -20.53
CA VAL A 97 -8.30 4.27 -21.43
C VAL A 97 -8.21 5.76 -21.08
N SER A 98 -6.99 6.29 -21.25
CA SER A 98 -6.49 7.69 -21.18
C SER A 98 -7.47 8.87 -21.40
N ALA A 99 -8.58 8.71 -22.12
CA ALA A 99 -9.57 9.75 -22.37
C ALA A 99 -10.68 9.87 -21.31
N THR A 100 -10.85 8.87 -20.45
CA THR A 100 -11.99 8.80 -19.53
C THR A 100 -11.78 9.64 -18.26
N ARG A 101 -12.74 10.52 -17.92
CA ARG A 101 -12.75 11.24 -16.64
C ARG A 101 -12.80 10.25 -15.48
N CYS A 102 -11.93 10.44 -14.48
CA CYS A 102 -11.95 9.67 -13.23
C CYS A 102 -12.36 10.57 -12.06
N VAL A 103 -13.32 10.11 -11.26
CA VAL A 103 -13.71 10.72 -9.99
C VAL A 103 -13.25 9.78 -8.87
N VAL A 104 -12.58 10.35 -7.86
CA VAL A 104 -12.03 9.62 -6.72
C VAL A 104 -12.69 10.10 -5.44
N GLU A 105 -13.44 9.22 -4.80
CA GLU A 105 -14.17 9.45 -3.56
C GLU A 105 -13.52 8.66 -2.42
N THR A 106 -13.56 9.22 -1.22
CA THR A 106 -13.06 8.59 0.01
C THR A 106 -14.21 8.42 0.98
N GLU A 107 -14.17 7.38 1.80
CA GLU A 107 -15.22 7.10 2.79
C GLU A 107 -16.62 7.08 2.15
N HIS A 108 -16.73 6.45 0.97
CA HIS A 108 -17.94 6.44 0.17
C HIS A 108 -19.07 5.71 0.91
N VAL A 109 -20.07 6.47 1.36
CA VAL A 109 -21.18 5.95 2.17
C VAL A 109 -22.07 5.05 1.31
N ILE A 110 -22.36 3.87 1.85
CA ILE A 110 -23.33 2.93 1.30
C ILE A 110 -24.42 2.66 2.36
N ASP A 111 -25.28 1.68 2.08
CA ASP A 111 -26.35 1.28 2.98
C ASP A 111 -25.82 0.87 4.37
N GLN A 112 -26.71 0.92 5.37
CA GLN A 112 -26.40 0.55 6.77
C GLN A 112 -25.24 1.35 7.40
N ASN A 113 -24.99 2.57 6.93
CA ASN A 113 -23.91 3.45 7.41
C ASN A 113 -22.51 2.84 7.26
N ARG A 114 -22.34 1.93 6.30
CA ARG A 114 -21.05 1.35 5.91
C ARG A 114 -20.35 2.26 4.90
N ARG A 115 -19.02 2.14 4.78
CA ARG A 115 -18.21 3.05 3.97
C ARG A 115 -17.14 2.25 3.24
N ILE A 116 -17.04 2.45 1.93
CA ILE A 116 -15.91 1.94 1.13
C ILE A 116 -14.77 2.95 1.24
N ASP A 117 -13.56 2.50 1.55
CA ASP A 117 -12.44 3.40 1.84
C ASP A 117 -12.13 4.34 0.65
N LEU A 118 -12.07 3.81 -0.57
CA LEU A 118 -12.03 4.60 -1.79
C LEU A 118 -12.92 4.02 -2.90
N VAL A 119 -13.44 4.90 -3.75
CA VAL A 119 -14.13 4.53 -4.98
C VAL A 119 -13.55 5.31 -6.15
N LEU A 120 -13.19 4.60 -7.22
CA LEU A 120 -12.83 5.18 -8.52
C LEU A 120 -14.01 5.01 -9.48
N ARG A 121 -14.49 6.11 -10.05
CA ARG A 121 -15.57 6.11 -11.04
C ARG A 121 -15.04 6.67 -12.35
N PHE A 122 -15.19 5.91 -13.43
CA PHE A 122 -14.72 6.30 -14.76
C PHE A 122 -15.91 6.52 -15.69
N GLY A 123 -15.86 7.58 -16.50
CA GLY A 123 -16.86 7.90 -17.52
C GLY A 123 -17.40 9.31 -17.38
N GLU A 124 -18.20 9.76 -18.34
CA GLU A 124 -18.96 11.02 -18.19
C GLU A 124 -20.06 10.87 -17.13
N VAL A 125 -20.63 9.67 -17.00
CA VAL A 125 -21.69 9.34 -16.02
C VAL A 125 -21.17 8.45 -14.87
N GLY A 126 -19.96 7.90 -15.00
CA GLY A 126 -19.39 6.94 -14.05
C GLY A 126 -19.88 5.53 -14.33
N ASP A 127 -19.64 5.06 -15.55
CA ASP A 127 -20.13 3.79 -16.09
C ASP A 127 -19.25 2.61 -15.65
N ARG A 128 -18.05 2.89 -15.12
CA ARG A 128 -17.16 1.88 -14.56
C ARG A 128 -16.72 2.21 -13.14
N TRP A 129 -16.71 1.20 -12.27
CA TRP A 129 -16.46 1.36 -10.84
C TRP A 129 -15.35 0.42 -10.37
N ILE A 130 -14.46 0.98 -9.53
CA ILE A 130 -13.52 0.19 -8.73
C ILE A 130 -13.70 0.62 -7.29
N GLY A 131 -14.11 -0.31 -6.43
CA GLY A 131 -14.06 -0.13 -4.99
C GLY A 131 -12.69 -0.55 -4.46
N ILE A 132 -12.15 0.19 -3.51
CA ILE A 132 -10.86 -0.09 -2.89
C ILE A 132 -11.08 -0.09 -1.38
N GLU A 133 -10.75 -1.20 -0.75
CA GLU A 133 -10.73 -1.35 0.71
C GLU A 133 -9.29 -1.44 1.18
N ASN A 134 -8.88 -0.54 2.08
CA ASN A 134 -7.51 -0.36 2.49
C ASN A 134 -7.30 -0.84 3.93
N LYS A 135 -6.76 -2.05 4.09
CA LYS A 135 -6.49 -2.70 5.38
C LYS A 135 -5.00 -3.00 5.57
N PRO A 136 -4.16 -1.97 5.79
CA PRO A 136 -2.74 -2.14 6.07
C PRO A 136 -2.45 -2.92 7.35
N TRP A 137 -3.27 -2.78 8.42
CA TRP A 137 -2.99 -3.41 9.72
C TRP A 137 -4.03 -4.45 10.16
N ALA A 138 -5.25 -4.39 9.63
CA ALA A 138 -6.35 -5.17 10.14
C ALA A 138 -6.49 -6.55 9.47
N ARG A 139 -6.96 -7.52 10.27
CA ARG A 139 -7.66 -8.71 9.79
C ARG A 139 -9.16 -8.49 9.99
N GLU A 140 -9.80 -7.88 8.99
CA GLU A 140 -11.25 -7.76 8.72
C GLU A 140 -12.25 -7.57 9.89
N GLN A 141 -13.21 -6.66 9.70
CA GLN A 141 -14.55 -6.82 10.29
C GLN A 141 -15.39 -7.72 9.37
N GLU A 142 -16.21 -8.60 9.95
CA GLU A 142 -16.98 -9.62 9.20
C GLU A 142 -17.96 -9.00 8.18
N ASP A 143 -18.13 -9.71 7.05
CA ASP A 143 -19.04 -9.44 5.92
C ASP A 143 -18.83 -8.12 5.14
N GLN A 144 -17.67 -7.49 5.28
CA GLN A 144 -17.53 -6.17 4.71
C GLN A 144 -17.51 -6.13 3.18
N LEU A 145 -16.75 -7.03 2.56
CA LEU A 145 -16.49 -6.98 1.13
C LEU A 145 -17.68 -7.42 0.27
N LYS A 146 -18.54 -8.30 0.79
CA LYS A 146 -19.73 -8.77 0.06
C LYS A 146 -20.72 -7.64 -0.20
N ASP A 147 -21.01 -6.84 0.82
CA ASP A 147 -21.90 -5.69 0.67
C ASP A 147 -21.30 -4.64 -0.27
N TYR A 148 -19.98 -4.44 -0.21
CA TYR A 148 -19.28 -3.51 -1.10
C TYR A 148 -19.34 -3.95 -2.55
N ALA A 149 -19.05 -5.23 -2.81
CA ALA A 149 -19.15 -5.81 -4.14
C ALA A 149 -20.57 -5.72 -4.68
N ALA A 150 -21.59 -6.11 -3.90
CA ALA A 150 -22.99 -6.01 -4.30
C ALA A 150 -23.37 -4.55 -4.63
N TYR A 151 -22.92 -3.59 -3.81
CA TYR A 151 -23.20 -2.17 -4.01
C TYR A 151 -22.60 -1.63 -5.33
N VAL A 152 -21.33 -1.93 -5.62
CA VAL A 152 -20.68 -1.45 -6.86
C VAL A 152 -21.20 -2.22 -8.08
N GLN A 153 -21.49 -3.52 -7.95
CA GLN A 153 -21.99 -4.36 -9.04
C GLN A 153 -23.41 -4.02 -9.48
N ALA A 154 -24.24 -3.52 -8.56
CA ALA A 154 -25.54 -2.97 -8.91
C ALA A 154 -25.46 -1.72 -9.83
N ARG A 155 -24.27 -1.11 -9.95
CA ARG A 155 -24.02 0.09 -10.76
C ARG A 155 -23.20 -0.20 -12.00
N ASP A 156 -22.25 -1.12 -11.90
CA ASP A 156 -21.42 -1.63 -12.99
C ASP A 156 -21.21 -3.12 -12.77
N GLU A 157 -21.83 -3.95 -13.60
CA GLU A 157 -21.78 -5.43 -13.47
C GLU A 157 -20.35 -5.98 -13.46
N ASP A 158 -19.42 -5.25 -14.09
CA ASP A 158 -18.00 -5.59 -14.18
C ASP A 158 -17.14 -4.97 -13.07
N ALA A 159 -17.75 -4.28 -12.10
CA ALA A 159 -17.03 -3.58 -11.05
C ALA A 159 -16.21 -4.53 -10.18
N ALA A 160 -14.99 -4.11 -9.89
CA ALA A 160 -14.04 -4.85 -9.07
C ALA A 160 -13.90 -4.23 -7.67
N ILE A 161 -13.61 -5.08 -6.69
CA ILE A 161 -13.19 -4.69 -5.34
C ILE A 161 -11.72 -5.06 -5.16
N LEU A 162 -10.91 -4.04 -4.88
CA LEU A 162 -9.48 -4.20 -4.58
C LEU A 162 -9.27 -4.13 -3.08
N TYR A 163 -8.75 -5.21 -2.51
CA TYR A 163 -8.42 -5.31 -1.10
C TYR A 163 -6.90 -5.12 -0.91
N LEU A 164 -6.51 -3.96 -0.38
CA LEU A 164 -5.12 -3.63 -0.08
C LEU A 164 -4.76 -4.20 1.30
N SER A 165 -3.94 -5.24 1.30
CA SER A 165 -3.61 -6.03 2.49
C SER A 165 -2.16 -5.81 2.91
N GLY A 166 -1.93 -5.54 4.19
CA GLY A 166 -0.57 -5.33 4.72
C GLY A 166 0.38 -6.51 4.48
N ASP A 167 -0.09 -7.73 4.72
CA ASP A 167 0.68 -8.98 4.57
C ASP A 167 0.30 -9.79 3.33
N GLY A 168 -0.59 -9.27 2.48
CA GLY A 168 -1.09 -9.96 1.29
C GLY A 168 -2.01 -11.15 1.60
N SER A 169 -2.49 -11.27 2.84
CA SER A 169 -3.58 -12.21 3.14
C SER A 169 -4.87 -11.72 2.47
N PRO A 170 -5.65 -12.63 1.86
CA PRO A 170 -6.99 -12.30 1.43
C PRO A 170 -7.85 -11.98 2.66
N ALA A 171 -8.87 -11.16 2.45
CA ALA A 171 -9.94 -11.00 3.41
C ALA A 171 -10.62 -12.35 3.68
N LYS A 172 -11.00 -12.65 4.92
CA LYS A 172 -11.67 -13.90 5.29
C LYS A 172 -13.03 -14.03 4.62
N THR A 173 -13.72 -12.91 4.42
CA THR A 173 -15.07 -12.89 3.85
C THR A 173 -15.08 -12.84 2.33
N MET A 174 -13.91 -12.68 1.70
CA MET A 174 -13.77 -12.73 0.26
C MET A 174 -14.13 -14.13 -0.24
N PRO A 175 -15.05 -14.27 -1.22
CA PRO A 175 -15.35 -15.56 -1.80
C PRO A 175 -14.09 -16.22 -2.34
N PRO A 176 -13.77 -17.47 -1.95
CA PRO A 176 -12.68 -18.19 -2.57
C PRO A 176 -12.97 -18.32 -4.09
N ASP A 177 -11.94 -18.07 -4.89
CA ASP A 177 -11.94 -18.19 -6.36
C ASP A 177 -12.75 -17.19 -7.18
N ASP A 178 -13.33 -16.14 -6.59
CA ASP A 178 -13.96 -15.04 -7.36
C ASP A 178 -12.93 -13.97 -7.76
N ARG A 179 -11.88 -14.40 -8.46
CA ARG A 179 -10.80 -13.50 -8.91
C ARG A 179 -11.23 -12.50 -9.95
N ALA A 180 -12.39 -12.70 -10.58
CA ALA A 180 -12.96 -11.78 -11.56
C ALA A 180 -13.56 -10.52 -10.93
N ARG A 181 -13.93 -10.59 -9.65
CA ARG A 181 -14.58 -9.49 -8.91
C ARG A 181 -13.73 -8.97 -7.76
N TYR A 182 -12.85 -9.80 -7.20
CA TYR A 182 -12.02 -9.44 -6.06
C TYR A 182 -10.53 -9.59 -6.38
N GLY A 183 -9.79 -8.52 -6.11
CA GLY A 183 -8.35 -8.46 -6.23
C GLY A 183 -7.69 -8.23 -4.88
N VAL A 184 -6.70 -9.05 -4.52
CA VAL A 184 -5.85 -8.79 -3.34
C VAL A 184 -4.56 -8.13 -3.78
N VAL A 185 -4.26 -6.97 -3.20
CA VAL A 185 -3.07 -6.17 -3.50
C VAL A 185 -2.22 -6.06 -2.23
N PRO A 186 -1.11 -6.79 -2.12
CA PRO A 186 -0.22 -6.65 -0.97
C PRO A 186 0.44 -5.26 -0.93
N TYR A 187 0.74 -4.78 0.26
CA TYR A 187 1.54 -3.58 0.43
C TYR A 187 2.99 -3.78 -0.05
N ARG A 188 3.61 -4.89 0.35
CA ARG A 188 4.97 -5.26 -0.07
C ARG A 188 4.97 -5.96 -1.42
N GLU A 189 5.97 -5.64 -2.22
CA GLU A 189 6.19 -6.33 -3.48
C GLU A 189 6.61 -7.79 -3.24
N SER A 190 6.05 -8.71 -4.03
CA SER A 190 6.48 -10.10 -4.11
C SER A 190 7.04 -10.40 -5.51
N ALA A 191 7.55 -11.62 -5.73
CA ALA A 191 8.14 -11.98 -7.03
C ALA A 191 7.18 -11.84 -8.23
N LYS A 192 5.85 -11.91 -7.99
CA LYS A 192 4.81 -11.80 -9.03
C LYS A 192 3.58 -11.06 -8.49
N GLY A 193 2.82 -10.46 -9.41
CA GLY A 193 1.55 -9.79 -9.11
C GLY A 193 1.68 -8.32 -8.72
N PRO A 194 0.53 -7.65 -8.48
CA PRO A 194 0.48 -6.25 -8.11
C PRO A 194 1.00 -6.01 -6.70
N SER A 195 1.50 -4.81 -6.42
CA SER A 195 1.72 -4.34 -5.05
C SER A 195 1.67 -2.83 -4.93
N VAL A 196 1.33 -2.33 -3.74
CA VAL A 196 1.40 -0.90 -3.43
C VAL A 196 2.84 -0.40 -3.54
N GLU A 197 3.83 -1.15 -3.04
CA GLU A 197 5.26 -0.80 -3.14
C GLU A 197 5.70 -0.58 -4.59
N HIS A 198 5.35 -1.50 -5.51
CA HIS A 198 5.73 -1.34 -6.92
C HIS A 198 5.01 -0.16 -7.58
N TRP A 199 3.72 0.05 -7.29
CA TRP A 199 2.98 1.21 -7.78
C TRP A 199 3.62 2.53 -7.33
N VAL A 200 3.86 2.70 -6.03
CA VAL A 200 4.47 3.92 -5.47
C VAL A 200 5.88 4.13 -6.05
N ARG A 201 6.65 3.05 -6.24
CA ARG A 201 7.97 3.13 -6.87
C ARG A 201 7.89 3.58 -8.32
N SER A 202 6.93 3.06 -9.07
CA SER A 202 6.69 3.46 -10.46
C SER A 202 6.28 4.93 -10.54
N CYS A 203 5.42 5.38 -9.61
CA CYS A 203 5.07 6.79 -9.47
C CYS A 203 6.32 7.65 -9.21
N MET A 204 7.18 7.25 -8.28
CA MET A 204 8.41 7.97 -7.95
C MET A 204 9.35 8.11 -9.16
N GLN A 205 9.49 7.05 -9.96
CA GLN A 205 10.32 7.02 -11.18
C GLN A 205 9.78 7.93 -12.29
N ARG A 206 8.47 8.09 -12.37
CA ARG A 206 7.80 8.90 -13.41
C ARG A 206 7.44 10.31 -12.95
N CYS A 207 7.50 10.58 -11.65
CA CYS A 207 7.18 11.88 -11.07
C CYS A 207 8.18 12.94 -11.50
N GLU A 208 7.68 14.05 -12.03
CA GLU A 208 8.46 15.21 -12.44
C GLU A 208 8.75 16.14 -11.26
N ALA A 209 7.76 16.35 -10.38
CA ALA A 209 7.90 17.24 -9.23
C ALA A 209 8.82 16.64 -8.15
N GLU A 210 9.94 17.29 -7.88
CA GLU A 210 10.93 16.82 -6.91
C GLU A 210 10.36 16.67 -5.49
N LYS A 211 9.60 17.66 -5.02
CA LYS A 211 8.93 17.60 -3.70
C LYS A 211 8.07 16.35 -3.54
N VAL A 212 7.32 15.98 -4.57
CA VAL A 212 6.45 14.79 -4.55
C VAL A 212 7.30 13.52 -4.60
N ARG A 213 8.41 13.52 -5.35
CA ARG A 213 9.36 12.39 -5.38
C ARG A 213 9.94 12.10 -3.99
N TRP A 214 10.29 13.12 -3.22
CA TRP A 214 10.75 12.95 -1.84
C TRP A 214 9.65 12.34 -0.95
N PHE A 215 8.41 12.80 -1.06
CA PHE A 215 7.28 12.20 -0.34
C PHE A 215 7.05 10.72 -0.70
N LEU A 216 7.12 10.38 -2.00
CA LEU A 216 7.00 8.99 -2.46
C LEU A 216 8.17 8.12 -1.98
N SER A 217 9.37 8.70 -1.88
CA SER A 217 10.54 8.04 -1.28
C SER A 217 10.30 7.73 0.20
N ASP A 218 9.78 8.68 0.98
CA ASP A 218 9.41 8.46 2.38
C ASP A 218 8.32 7.39 2.51
N MET A 219 7.35 7.38 1.60
CA MET A 219 6.29 6.37 1.56
C MET A 219 6.83 4.97 1.28
N LEU A 220 7.77 4.83 0.34
CA LEU A 220 8.43 3.54 0.04
C LEU A 220 9.21 3.02 1.24
N THR A 221 9.98 3.88 1.89
CA THR A 221 10.71 3.53 3.11
C THR A 221 9.73 3.07 4.19
N TYR A 222 8.66 3.84 4.42
CA TYR A 222 7.61 3.48 5.36
C TYR A 222 6.98 2.11 5.07
N ILE A 223 6.60 1.84 3.82
CA ILE A 223 6.02 0.56 3.40
C ILE A 223 6.99 -0.59 3.69
N ARG A 224 8.28 -0.41 3.38
CA ARG A 224 9.32 -1.43 3.55
C ARG A 224 9.67 -1.72 5.00
N GLU A 225 9.58 -0.73 5.86
CA GLU A 225 9.84 -0.87 7.29
C GLU A 225 8.63 -1.43 8.06
N THR A 226 7.42 -1.11 7.60
CA THR A 226 6.17 -1.44 8.32
C THR A 226 5.62 -2.81 7.94
N PHE A 227 5.60 -3.14 6.65
CA PHE A 227 4.92 -4.33 6.15
C PHE A 227 5.90 -5.43 5.77
N ARG A 228 5.49 -6.69 5.88
CA ARG A 228 6.33 -7.86 5.56
C ARG A 228 5.93 -8.44 4.20
N VAL A 229 6.92 -8.98 3.49
CA VAL A 229 6.65 -9.78 2.29
C VAL A 229 6.01 -11.08 2.75
N ARG A 230 4.94 -11.52 2.07
CA ARG A 230 4.37 -12.84 2.29
C ARG A 230 5.37 -13.90 1.81
N GLU A 231 5.90 -14.69 2.73
CA GLU A 231 6.66 -15.89 2.37
C GLU A 231 5.66 -16.92 1.82
N TRP A 232 5.98 -17.51 0.66
CA TRP A 232 5.21 -18.60 0.10
C TRP A 232 5.45 -19.83 0.97
N VAL A 233 4.56 -20.08 1.94
CA VAL A 233 4.53 -21.36 2.64
C VAL A 233 3.94 -22.35 1.63
N GLY A 234 4.78 -23.25 1.13
CA GLY A 234 4.37 -24.18 0.08
C GLY A 234 3.16 -25.04 0.46
N GLU A 235 2.46 -25.53 -0.55
CA GLU A 235 1.46 -26.58 -0.43
C GLU A 235 2.11 -27.82 0.20
N ASN A 236 2.07 -27.92 1.52
CA ASN A 236 2.34 -29.13 2.30
C ASN A 236 1.70 -28.90 3.68
N GLY A 237 0.40 -29.17 3.75
CA GLY A 237 -0.35 -29.05 4.99
C GLY A 237 -1.80 -29.42 4.81
N ASP A 238 -2.06 -30.54 4.12
CA ASP A 238 -3.28 -31.35 4.22
C ASP A 238 -2.95 -32.73 3.63
N GLU A 239 -2.30 -33.58 4.45
CA GLU A 239 -2.51 -35.03 4.44
C GLU A 239 -3.29 -35.39 5.71
#